data_AF-A0A536SSC9-F1
#
_entry.id   AF-A0A536SSC9-F1
#
_cell.length_a   1.000
_cell.length_b   1.000
_cell.length_c   1.000
_cell.angle_alpha   90.00
_cell.angle_beta   90.00
_cell.angle_gamma   90.00
#
_symmetry.space_group_name_H-M   'P 1'
#
loop_
_entity.id
_entity.type
_entity.pdbx_description
1 polymer ?
#
loop_
_entity_poly.entity_id
_entity_poly.type
_entity_poly.pdbx_seq_one_letter_code
_entity_poly.pdbx_strand_id
1 'polypeptide(L)'
;MPLREAETPAQSQYQPAPTQVAQPAPPASHAPDPAEIERALKESGLEMVQTRAGVQAEPPPEPEFTPAKRERRPPPPDLDEPLVQVETGREPPTPKV
;
A
#
# COMPACT_ATOMS: atom_id res chain seq x y z
N MET A 1 -49.30 -37.39 -14.94
CA MET A 1 -49.04 -35.95 -14.78
C MET A 1 -47.54 -35.77 -14.56
N PRO A 2 -46.83 -35.02 -15.43
CA PRO A 2 -45.37 -35.06 -15.56
C PRO A 2 -44.61 -34.10 -14.62
N LEU A 3 -43.38 -34.53 -14.28
CA LEU A 3 -42.12 -33.84 -13.96
C LEU A 3 -42.14 -32.33 -13.67
N ARG A 4 -41.54 -31.94 -12.54
CA ARG A 4 -40.61 -30.79 -12.47
C ARG A 4 -39.48 -31.06 -11.48
N GLU A 5 -38.35 -31.54 -12.03
CA GLU A 5 -37.03 -31.34 -11.45
C GLU A 5 -36.80 -29.84 -11.22
N ALA A 6 -36.42 -29.47 -9.99
CA ALA A 6 -35.90 -28.16 -9.70
C ALA A 6 -34.43 -28.14 -10.11
N GLU A 7 -34.19 -27.90 -11.40
CA GLU A 7 -32.85 -27.60 -11.91
C GLU A 7 -32.48 -26.20 -11.41
N THR A 8 -31.60 -26.13 -10.41
CA THR A 8 -31.00 -24.88 -9.96
C THR A 8 -29.91 -24.53 -10.98
N PRO A 9 -29.95 -23.36 -11.64
CA PRO A 9 -28.82 -22.97 -12.48
C PRO A 9 -27.65 -22.66 -11.54
N ALA A 10 -26.65 -23.55 -11.55
CA ALA A 10 -25.35 -23.29 -10.96
C ALA A 10 -24.77 -22.07 -11.66
N GLN A 11 -24.83 -20.90 -11.02
CA GLN A 11 -24.12 -19.72 -11.47
C GLN A 11 -22.64 -19.99 -11.29
N SER A 12 -21.98 -20.39 -12.38
CA SER A 12 -20.52 -20.43 -12.48
C SER A 12 -19.98 -19.04 -12.17
N GLN A 13 -19.51 -18.85 -10.94
CA GLN A 13 -18.81 -17.65 -10.51
C GLN A 13 -17.49 -17.59 -11.30
N TYR A 14 -17.44 -16.73 -12.30
CA TYR A 14 -16.21 -16.41 -13.00
C TYR A 14 -15.34 -15.58 -12.04
N GLN A 15 -14.39 -16.23 -11.36
CA GLN A 15 -13.40 -15.53 -10.55
C GLN A 15 -12.23 -15.14 -11.47
N PRO A 16 -11.98 -13.84 -11.73
CA PRO A 16 -10.80 -13.45 -12.48
C PRO A 16 -9.57 -13.83 -11.66
N ALA A 17 -8.63 -14.54 -12.29
CA ALA A 17 -7.36 -14.86 -11.66
C ALA A 17 -6.59 -13.57 -11.32
N PRO A 18 -5.85 -13.54 -10.19
CA PRO A 18 -5.05 -12.37 -9.85
C PRO A 18 -3.97 -12.15 -10.91
N THR A 19 -3.99 -10.98 -11.54
CA THR A 19 -2.93 -10.54 -12.45
C THR A 19 -1.66 -10.30 -11.65
N GLN A 20 -0.62 -11.12 -11.87
CA GLN A 20 0.69 -10.88 -11.29
C GLN A 20 1.33 -9.66 -11.97
N VAL A 21 1.48 -8.58 -11.21
CA VAL A 21 2.23 -7.40 -11.66
C VAL A 21 3.72 -7.74 -11.51
N ALA A 22 4.48 -7.68 -12.61
CA ALA A 22 5.91 -7.92 -12.56
C ALA A 22 6.57 -6.89 -11.63
N GLN A 23 7.30 -7.38 -10.62
CA GLN A 23 8.09 -6.53 -9.75
C GLN A 23 9.25 -5.93 -10.56
N PRO A 24 9.47 -4.60 -10.52
CA PRO A 24 10.62 -4.01 -11.18
C PRO A 24 11.90 -4.59 -10.59
N ALA A 25 12.87 -4.91 -11.47
CA ALA A 25 14.17 -5.39 -11.04
C ALA A 25 14.82 -4.35 -10.11
N PRO A 26 15.50 -4.78 -9.04
CA PRO A 26 16.25 -3.86 -8.20
C PRO A 26 17.31 -3.14 -9.04
N PRO A 27 17.59 -1.85 -8.76
CA PRO A 27 18.65 -1.13 -9.45
C PRO A 27 19.97 -1.89 -9.29
N ALA A 28 20.78 -1.89 -10.36
CA ALA A 28 22.12 -2.46 -10.30
C ALA A 28 22.86 -1.82 -9.11
N SER A 29 23.36 -2.66 -8.22
CA SER A 29 24.04 -2.22 -6.99
C SER A 29 25.39 -1.61 -7.35
N HIS A 30 25.40 -0.35 -7.78
CA HIS A 30 26.62 0.43 -7.87
C HIS A 30 27.02 0.81 -6.45
N ALA A 31 28.17 0.29 -5.99
CA ALA A 31 28.79 0.84 -4.80
C ALA A 31 29.11 2.33 -5.10
N PRO A 32 28.64 3.28 -4.27
CA PRO A 32 28.89 4.69 -4.51
C PRO A 32 30.40 4.98 -4.43
N ASP A 33 30.87 5.91 -5.26
CA ASP A 33 32.26 6.38 -5.20
C ASP A 33 32.51 6.98 -3.79
N PRO A 34 33.59 6.62 -3.08
CA PRO A 34 33.95 7.24 -1.81
C PRO A 34 33.88 8.78 -1.84
N ALA A 35 34.26 9.42 -2.95
CA ALA A 35 34.16 10.86 -3.11
C ALA A 35 32.72 11.38 -3.18
N GLU A 36 31.79 10.60 -3.73
CA GLU A 36 30.36 10.92 -3.72
C GLU A 36 29.77 10.85 -2.32
N ILE A 37 30.16 9.84 -1.55
CA ILE A 37 29.73 9.68 -0.15
C ILE A 37 30.19 10.89 0.68
N GLU A 38 31.44 11.32 0.53
CA GLU A 38 31.96 12.49 1.25
C GLU A 38 31.20 13.78 0.89
N ARG A 39 30.84 13.98 -0.38
CA ARG A 39 30.04 15.14 -0.81
C ARG A 39 28.64 15.11 -0.21
N ALA A 40 27.96 13.97 -0.27
CA ALA A 40 26.61 13.81 0.28
C ALA A 40 26.59 14.03 1.81
N LEU A 41 27.61 13.52 2.51
CA LEU A 41 27.75 13.75 3.95
C LEU A 41 27.90 15.24 4.26
N LYS A 42 28.78 15.95 3.54
CA LYS A 42 28.97 17.40 3.71
C LYS A 42 27.70 18.20 3.43
N GLU A 43 26.96 17.86 2.38
CA GLU A 43 25.67 18.51 2.05
C GLU A 43 24.62 18.30 3.16
N SER A 44 24.65 17.15 3.83
CA SER A 44 23.79 16.85 4.98
C SER A 44 24.31 17.45 6.30
N GLY A 45 25.46 18.13 6.31
CA GLY A 45 26.11 18.63 7.53
C GLY A 45 26.71 17.54 8.41
N LEU A 46 27.02 16.37 7.84
CA LEU A 46 27.62 15.21 8.50
C LEU A 46 29.11 15.07 8.11
N GLU A 47 29.89 14.44 8.98
CA GLU A 47 31.32 14.14 8.74
C GLU A 47 31.55 12.62 8.86
N MET A 48 32.37 12.08 7.96
CA MET A 48 32.74 10.67 7.99
C MET A 48 33.76 10.42 9.11
N VAL A 49 33.37 9.72 10.16
CA VAL A 49 34.28 9.28 11.23
C VAL A 49 34.75 7.85 10.97
N GLN A 50 36.07 7.64 10.91
CA GLN A 50 36.63 6.30 10.81
C GLN A 50 36.51 5.61 12.18
N THR A 51 35.59 4.67 12.28
CA THR A 51 35.54 3.75 13.43
C THR A 51 36.66 2.72 13.29
N ARG A 52 37.23 2.25 14.41
CA ARG A 52 38.38 1.35 14.43
C ARG A 52 38.09 0.10 13.57
N ALA A 53 38.90 -0.12 12.54
CA ALA A 53 38.72 -1.24 11.62
C ALA A 53 38.70 -2.58 12.39
N GLY A 54 37.65 -3.37 12.18
CA GLY A 54 37.43 -4.66 12.84
C GLY A 54 36.38 -4.64 13.96
N VAL A 55 35.87 -3.47 14.36
CA VAL A 55 34.69 -3.37 15.20
C VAL A 55 33.47 -3.33 14.29
N GLN A 56 32.86 -4.49 14.02
CA GLN A 56 31.48 -4.50 13.55
C GLN A 56 30.63 -3.98 14.70
N ALA A 57 30.29 -2.69 14.66
CA ALA A 57 29.29 -2.15 15.55
C ALA A 57 27.98 -2.84 15.19
N GLU A 58 27.52 -3.72 16.07
CA GLU A 58 26.18 -4.28 15.96
C GLU A 58 25.22 -3.08 15.93
N PRO A 59 24.39 -2.93 14.88
CA PRO A 59 23.41 -1.86 14.85
C PRO A 59 22.53 -2.01 16.10
N PRO A 60 22.24 -0.92 16.83
CA PRO A 60 21.34 -1.00 17.97
C PRO A 60 20.03 -1.65 17.52
N PRO A 61 19.40 -2.48 18.37
CA PRO A 61 18.17 -3.15 18.00
C PRO A 61 17.12 -2.11 17.58
N GLU A 62 16.47 -2.36 16.44
CA GLU A 62 15.39 -1.49 15.97
C GLU A 62 14.30 -1.43 17.05
N PRO A 63 13.81 -0.23 17.41
CA PRO A 63 12.77 -0.12 18.41
C PRO A 63 11.50 -0.81 17.92
N GLU A 64 10.94 -1.71 18.74
CA GLU A 64 9.67 -2.35 18.43
C GLU A 64 8.56 -1.30 18.31
N PHE A 65 8.01 -1.14 17.12
CA PHE A 65 6.85 -0.30 16.92
C PHE A 65 5.60 -1.02 17.42
N THR A 66 5.18 -0.73 18.64
CA THR A 66 3.84 -1.10 19.13
C THR A 66 2.87 0.05 18.86
N PRO A 67 1.93 -0.10 17.91
CA PRO A 67 0.89 0.90 17.71
C PRO A 67 0.14 1.10 19.03
N ALA A 68 0.04 2.35 19.48
CA ALA A 68 -0.69 2.67 20.70
C ALA A 68 -2.14 2.14 20.58
N LYS A 69 -2.57 1.33 21.55
CA LYS A 69 -3.96 0.84 21.63
C LYS A 69 -4.86 2.05 21.90
N ARG A 70 -5.47 2.58 20.85
CA ARG A 70 -6.49 3.62 20.94
C ARG A 70 -7.82 2.97 21.32
N GLU A 71 -8.54 3.60 22.23
CA GLU A 71 -9.93 3.23 22.50
C GLU A 71 -10.73 3.31 21.19
N ARG A 72 -11.47 2.24 20.88
CA ARG A 72 -12.31 2.23 19.67
C ARG A 72 -13.47 3.18 19.92
N ARG A 73 -13.67 4.12 19.01
CA ARG A 73 -14.90 4.93 19.00
C ARG A 73 -16.11 4.01 18.81
N PRO A 74 -17.26 4.33 19.41
CA PRO A 74 -18.49 3.63 19.10
C PRO A 74 -18.78 3.71 17.59
N PRO A 75 -19.39 2.66 17.02
CA PRO A 75 -19.80 2.70 15.62
C PRO A 75 -20.85 3.82 15.40
N PRO A 76 -20.93 4.39 14.18
CA PRO A 76 -22.03 5.27 13.83
C PRO A 76 -23.38 4.58 14.04
N PRO A 77 -24.43 5.32 14.43
CA PRO A 77 -25.77 4.76 14.63
C PRO A 77 -26.34 4.16 13.33
N ASP A 78 -25.95 4.71 12.18
CA ASP A 78 -26.48 4.34 10.87
C ASP A 78 -25.65 3.23 10.19
N LEU A 79 -24.81 2.51 10.95
CA LEU A 79 -23.95 1.45 10.40
C LEU A 79 -24.75 0.32 9.75
N ASP A 80 -25.93 0.03 10.29
CA ASP A 80 -26.83 -1.03 9.82
C ASP A 80 -27.72 -0.58 8.64
N GLU A 81 -27.66 0.70 8.27
CA GLU A 81 -28.43 1.21 7.13
C GLU A 81 -27.74 0.87 5.81
N PRO A 82 -28.49 0.42 4.78
CA PRO A 82 -27.91 0.16 3.47
C PRO A 82 -27.40 1.46 2.85
N LEU A 83 -26.16 1.43 2.34
CA LEU A 83 -25.60 2.57 1.60
C LEU A 83 -26.45 2.86 0.36
N VAL A 84 -26.90 4.10 0.23
CA VAL A 84 -27.66 4.56 -0.92
C VAL A 84 -26.70 5.18 -1.94
N GLN A 85 -26.55 4.55 -3.10
CA GLN A 85 -25.83 5.15 -4.22
C GLN A 85 -26.71 6.24 -4.84
N VAL A 86 -26.32 7.50 -4.67
CA VAL A 86 -26.94 8.63 -5.35
C VAL A 86 -26.17 8.90 -6.65
N GLU A 87 -26.88 9.03 -7.77
CA GLU A 87 -26.28 9.52 -9.01
C GLU A 87 -25.97 11.01 -8.86
N THR A 88 -24.72 11.35 -8.51
CA THR A 88 -24.22 12.72 -8.59
C THR A 88 -23.85 13.05 -10.04
N GLY A 89 -24.88 13.18 -10.88
CA GLY A 89 -24.71 13.71 -12.23
C GLY A 89 -24.28 15.18 -12.16
N ARG A 90 -23.09 15.51 -12.67
CA ARG A 90 -22.82 16.88 -13.10
C ARG A 90 -23.74 17.15 -14.30
N GLU A 91 -24.65 18.11 -14.15
CA GLU A 91 -25.42 18.65 -15.27
C GLU A 91 -24.43 19.02 -16.40
N PRO A 92 -24.58 18.45 -17.61
CA PRO A 92 -23.74 18.88 -18.73
C PRO A 92 -24.08 20.34 -19.05
N PRO A 93 -23.07 21.22 -19.24
CA PRO A 93 -23.34 22.61 -19.58
C PRO A 93 -24.12 22.64 -20.90
N THR A 94 -25.34 23.17 -20.87
CA THR A 94 -26.14 23.41 -22.07
C THR A 94 -25.34 24.27 -23.05
N PRO A 95 -25.11 23.84 -24.30
CA PRO A 95 -24.48 24.68 -25.30
C PRO A 95 -25.43 25.84 -25.62
N LYS A 96 -24.95 27.08 -25.44
CA LYS A 96 -25.65 28.27 -25.92
C LYS A 96 -25.60 28.28 -27.45
N VAL A 97 -26.78 28.42 -28.08
CA VAL A 97 -26.97 28.70 -29.51
C VAL A 97 -26.70 30.18 -29.78
#